data_AF-A0A1I7KFA1-F1
#
_entry.id   AF-A0A1I7KFA1-F1
#
_cell.length_a   1.000
_cell.length_b   1.000
_cell.length_c   1.000
_cell.angle_alpha   90.00
_cell.angle_beta   90.00
_cell.angle_gamma   90.00
#
_symmetry.space_group_name_H-M   'P 1'
#
loop_
_entity.id
_entity.type
_entity.pdbx_description
1 polymer ?
#
loop_
_entity_poly.entity_id
_entity_poly.type
_entity_poly.pdbx_seq_one_letter_code
_entity_poly.pdbx_strand_id
1 'polypeptide(L)'
;MSFCVNCGNELIEGAMFCQKCGKQTNQNENTKIRQKEYVGKIFKCPNCGEVLKSFVLNCPSCGFEFREIKVSSAVKEFAFKLENIESKREYEKPKGLFAATDAQYRVSKTDEQKISLIKSFAVPNSKEDMLEFMILATSSMNMEAYDSAKPSTKSEKALNDAWFSKAQQVYEKAKRSYSVDGTFEEIKFLYDSCNEKIKKTKKKGILKNCLIIALICGWIPILWIGFLLVDKFYSPIDEQKEVERLESIVEEIEVRLEAGEYKYALMNADGLVYKGSITNEEQKRKWKIEREYWIDKVIEEAAQNGVILERPKEIDEDVEVDTESQGFSEGVKKGINSSGEEIHENIEEFNQIMNGEKTSEANETDESEGQ
;
A
#
# COMPACT_ATOMS: atom_id res chain seq x y z
N MET A 1 -37.78 -26.26 -82.72
CA MET A 1 -38.64 -25.88 -81.57
C MET A 1 -37.81 -25.94 -80.30
N SER A 2 -37.70 -24.83 -79.58
CA SER A 2 -36.95 -24.73 -78.31
C SER A 2 -37.92 -24.82 -77.12
N PHE A 3 -37.54 -25.51 -76.05
CA PHE A 3 -38.37 -25.67 -74.85
C PHE A 3 -37.75 -24.99 -73.63
N CYS A 4 -38.60 -24.52 -72.71
CA CYS A 4 -38.17 -23.88 -71.48
C CYS A 4 -37.51 -24.89 -70.52
N VAL A 5 -36.25 -24.63 -70.16
CA VAL A 5 -35.48 -25.48 -69.21
C VAL A 5 -36.09 -25.57 -67.81
N ASN A 6 -37.01 -24.67 -67.44
CA ASN A 6 -37.61 -24.63 -66.11
C ASN A 6 -38.96 -25.36 -66.03
N CYS A 7 -39.81 -25.25 -67.06
CA CYS A 7 -41.19 -25.74 -67.01
C CYS A 7 -41.61 -26.58 -68.22
N GLY A 8 -40.70 -26.84 -69.16
CA GLY A 8 -40.94 -27.69 -70.33
C GLY A 8 -41.86 -27.10 -71.40
N ASN A 9 -42.37 -25.88 -71.23
CA ASN A 9 -43.24 -25.25 -72.22
C ASN A 9 -42.47 -24.92 -73.50
N GLU A 10 -43.11 -25.11 -74.65
CA GLU A 10 -42.56 -24.66 -75.93
C GLU A 10 -42.37 -23.13 -75.92
N LEU A 11 -41.23 -22.69 -76.41
CA LEU A 11 -40.88 -21.28 -76.50
C LEU A 11 -41.19 -20.79 -77.91
N ILE A 12 -41.83 -19.63 -78.02
CA ILE A 12 -41.97 -18.92 -79.30
C ILE A 12 -40.56 -18.51 -79.78
N GLU A 13 -40.31 -18.65 -81.08
CA GLU A 13 -39.03 -18.27 -81.69
C GLU A 13 -38.67 -16.80 -81.37
N GLY A 14 -37.46 -16.58 -80.85
CA GLY A 14 -36.98 -15.26 -80.43
C GLY A 14 -37.51 -14.74 -79.10
N ALA A 15 -38.35 -15.49 -78.37
CA ALA A 15 -38.83 -15.07 -77.05
C ALA A 15 -37.66 -14.98 -76.05
N MET A 16 -37.47 -13.83 -75.40
CA MET A 16 -36.43 -13.59 -74.37
C MET A 16 -36.77 -14.21 -73.01
N PHE A 17 -38.06 -14.51 -72.78
CA PHE A 17 -38.60 -15.09 -71.56
C PHE A 17 -39.67 -16.13 -71.91
N CYS A 18 -39.79 -17.17 -71.07
CA CYS A 18 -40.85 -18.16 -71.18
C CYS A 18 -42.20 -17.54 -70.85
N GLN A 19 -43.17 -17.61 -71.78
CA GLN A 19 -44.51 -17.05 -71.59
C GLN A 19 -45.30 -17.68 -70.44
N LYS A 20 -44.94 -18.91 -70.04
CA LYS A 20 -45.65 -19.64 -68.98
C LYS A 20 -45.11 -19.39 -67.58
N CYS A 21 -43.78 -19.28 -67.43
CA CYS A 21 -43.14 -19.19 -66.10
C CYS A 21 -42.22 -17.98 -65.91
N GLY A 22 -42.01 -17.16 -66.93
CA GLY A 22 -41.19 -15.95 -66.87
C GLY A 22 -39.67 -16.17 -66.84
N LYS A 23 -39.18 -17.41 -66.95
CA LYS A 23 -37.73 -17.73 -66.97
C LYS A 23 -37.08 -17.22 -68.28
N GLN A 24 -35.92 -16.56 -68.21
CA GLN A 24 -35.15 -16.14 -69.38
C GLN A 24 -34.71 -17.35 -70.23
N THR A 25 -34.74 -17.19 -71.55
CA THR A 25 -34.49 -18.24 -72.55
C THR A 25 -33.08 -18.20 -73.11
N ASN A 26 -32.42 -17.04 -73.10
CA ASN A 26 -31.09 -16.84 -73.67
C ASN A 26 -30.00 -17.03 -72.62
N GLN A 27 -29.18 -18.07 -72.81
CA GLN A 27 -27.86 -18.21 -72.21
C GLN A 27 -26.88 -17.24 -72.89
N ASN A 28 -26.94 -15.95 -72.53
CA ASN A 28 -25.77 -15.09 -72.61
C ASN A 28 -25.36 -14.80 -71.17
N GLU A 29 -24.34 -15.52 -70.69
CA GLU A 29 -23.76 -15.41 -69.34
C GLU A 29 -23.04 -14.07 -69.07
N ASN A 30 -23.36 -13.01 -69.82
CA ASN A 30 -22.81 -11.66 -69.63
C ASN A 30 -23.80 -10.70 -68.97
N THR A 31 -24.80 -11.20 -68.25
CA THR A 31 -25.43 -10.42 -67.19
C THR A 31 -24.46 -10.38 -66.04
N LYS A 32 -23.86 -9.20 -65.76
CA LYS A 32 -23.16 -8.91 -64.50
C LYS A 32 -23.99 -9.47 -63.35
N ILE A 33 -23.59 -10.64 -62.85
CA ILE A 33 -24.24 -11.28 -61.72
C ILE A 33 -24.18 -10.24 -60.61
N ARG A 34 -25.34 -9.80 -60.10
CA ARG A 34 -25.38 -8.97 -58.91
C ARG A 34 -24.79 -9.82 -57.78
N GLN A 35 -23.50 -9.65 -57.52
CA GLN A 35 -22.82 -10.26 -56.39
C GLN A 35 -23.45 -9.66 -55.14
N LYS A 36 -24.38 -10.41 -54.55
CA LYS A 36 -24.91 -10.13 -53.22
C LYS A 36 -24.09 -10.97 -52.26
N GLU A 37 -23.16 -10.32 -51.57
CA GLU A 37 -22.53 -10.91 -50.41
C GLU A 37 -23.51 -10.79 -49.24
N TYR A 38 -23.99 -11.94 -48.75
CA TYR A 38 -24.81 -11.96 -47.54
C TYR A 38 -23.90 -11.74 -46.35
N VAL A 39 -23.95 -10.52 -45.78
CA VAL A 39 -23.15 -10.16 -44.61
C VAL A 39 -23.82 -10.72 -43.36
N GLY A 40 -23.44 -11.96 -42.99
CA GLY A 40 -23.84 -12.58 -41.71
C GLY A 40 -24.80 -13.76 -41.81
N LYS A 41 -25.22 -14.27 -40.65
CA LYS A 41 -26.09 -15.44 -40.51
C LYS A 41 -27.47 -15.02 -40.04
N ILE A 42 -28.51 -15.48 -40.72
CA ILE A 42 -29.91 -15.31 -40.31
C ILE A 42 -30.32 -16.54 -39.51
N PHE A 43 -30.71 -16.36 -38.26
CA PHE A 43 -31.24 -17.44 -37.43
C PHE A 43 -32.74 -17.56 -37.63
N LYS A 44 -33.20 -18.76 -37.99
CA LYS A 44 -34.61 -19.07 -38.19
C LYS A 44 -35.05 -20.16 -37.24
N CYS A 45 -36.30 -20.11 -36.80
CA CYS A 45 -36.90 -21.18 -36.02
C CYS A 45 -36.90 -22.49 -36.82
N PRO A 46 -36.36 -23.60 -36.29
CA PRO A 46 -36.36 -24.89 -37.00
C PRO A 46 -37.77 -25.47 -37.14
N ASN A 47 -38.71 -25.06 -36.28
CA ASN A 47 -40.09 -25.55 -36.29
C ASN A 47 -40.99 -24.77 -37.27
N CYS A 48 -40.93 -23.43 -37.28
CA CYS A 48 -41.87 -22.61 -38.06
C CYS A 48 -41.22 -21.65 -39.08
N GLY A 49 -39.90 -21.55 -39.14
CA GLY A 49 -39.18 -20.70 -40.10
C GLY A 49 -39.16 -19.20 -39.78
N GLU A 50 -39.77 -18.76 -38.68
CA GLU A 50 -39.74 -17.37 -38.19
C GLU A 50 -38.29 -16.87 -38.04
N VAL A 51 -38.02 -15.64 -38.43
CA VAL A 51 -36.70 -15.03 -38.21
C VAL A 51 -36.60 -14.66 -36.74
N LEU A 52 -35.64 -15.29 -36.06
CA LEU A 52 -35.47 -15.11 -34.62
C LEU A 52 -34.70 -13.82 -34.36
N LYS A 53 -35.22 -13.05 -33.40
CA LYS A 53 -34.43 -12.02 -32.72
C LYS A 53 -33.46 -12.70 -31.76
N SER A 54 -32.51 -11.90 -31.30
CA SER A 54 -31.45 -12.29 -30.39
C SER A 54 -31.98 -12.71 -29.01
N PHE A 55 -31.30 -13.66 -28.36
CA PHE A 55 -31.61 -14.15 -26.99
C PHE A 55 -33.03 -14.70 -26.78
N VAL A 56 -33.69 -15.12 -27.86
CA VAL A 56 -35.00 -15.75 -27.78
C VAL A 56 -34.84 -17.18 -27.27
N LEU A 57 -35.39 -17.47 -26.09
CA LEU A 57 -35.45 -18.83 -25.50
C LEU A 57 -36.58 -19.66 -26.10
N ASN A 58 -37.67 -19.01 -26.51
CA ASN A 58 -38.85 -19.65 -27.08
C ASN A 58 -39.28 -18.89 -28.33
N CYS A 59 -39.52 -19.59 -29.44
CA CYS A 59 -39.97 -18.94 -30.67
C CYS A 59 -41.29 -18.19 -30.43
N PRO A 60 -41.36 -16.86 -30.68
CA PRO A 60 -42.56 -16.07 -30.38
C PRO A 60 -43.77 -16.50 -31.22
N SER A 61 -43.53 -17.09 -32.39
CA SER A 61 -44.58 -17.49 -33.33
C SER A 61 -45.11 -18.91 -33.08
N CYS A 62 -44.33 -19.82 -32.47
CA CYS A 62 -44.75 -21.23 -32.33
C CYS A 62 -44.43 -21.88 -30.98
N GLY A 63 -43.81 -21.17 -30.04
CA GLY A 63 -43.49 -21.66 -28.70
C GLY A 63 -42.29 -22.62 -28.62
N PHE A 64 -41.64 -22.97 -29.73
CA PHE A 64 -40.50 -23.90 -29.74
C PHE A 64 -39.35 -23.42 -28.84
N GLU A 65 -38.91 -24.27 -27.91
CA GLU A 65 -37.82 -24.01 -26.96
C GLU A 65 -36.44 -24.26 -27.58
N PHE A 66 -35.55 -23.28 -27.50
CA PHE A 66 -34.16 -23.41 -27.91
C PHE A 66 -33.31 -23.91 -26.74
N ARG A 67 -32.82 -25.16 -26.82
CA ARG A 67 -32.01 -25.79 -25.75
C ARG A 67 -30.49 -25.65 -25.92
N GLU A 68 -30.01 -25.48 -27.14
CA GLU A 68 -28.57 -25.35 -27.46
C GLU A 68 -28.27 -24.00 -28.10
N ILE A 69 -28.29 -22.94 -27.30
CA ILE A 69 -27.85 -21.62 -27.76
C ILE A 69 -26.32 -21.59 -27.69
N LYS A 70 -25.66 -21.56 -28.86
CA LYS A 70 -24.22 -21.39 -28.94
C LYS A 70 -23.84 -20.01 -28.38
N VAL A 71 -23.11 -19.99 -27.26
CA VAL A 71 -22.47 -18.79 -26.70
C VAL A 71 -21.63 -18.09 -27.78
N SER A 72 -21.55 -16.76 -27.73
CA SER A 72 -20.72 -16.01 -28.67
C SER A 72 -19.28 -16.53 -28.65
N SER A 73 -18.71 -16.76 -29.85
CA SER A 73 -17.35 -17.30 -29.96
C SER A 73 -16.31 -16.37 -29.34
N ALA A 74 -16.56 -15.05 -29.41
CA ALA A 74 -15.65 -14.03 -28.91
C ALA A 74 -15.55 -14.02 -27.38
N VAL A 75 -16.68 -14.09 -26.66
CA VAL A 75 -16.66 -14.12 -25.18
C VAL A 75 -16.04 -15.42 -24.67
N LYS A 76 -16.33 -16.55 -25.34
CA LYS A 76 -15.72 -17.84 -25.01
C LYS A 76 -14.21 -17.84 -25.22
N GLU A 77 -13.73 -17.28 -26.33
CA GLU A 77 -12.29 -17.13 -26.60
C GLU A 77 -11.62 -16.25 -25.55
N PHE A 78 -12.25 -15.14 -25.17
CA PHE A 78 -11.74 -14.24 -24.16
C PHE A 78 -11.63 -14.91 -22.79
N ALA A 79 -12.68 -15.62 -22.36
CA ALA A 79 -12.70 -16.36 -21.10
C ALA A 79 -11.60 -17.43 -21.08
N PHE A 80 -11.42 -18.18 -22.17
CA PHE A 80 -10.36 -19.17 -22.29
C PHE A 80 -8.95 -18.54 -22.20
N LYS A 81 -8.73 -17.38 -22.82
CA LYS A 81 -7.44 -16.66 -22.71
C LYS A 81 -7.18 -16.17 -21.28
N LEU A 82 -8.20 -15.71 -20.56
CA LEU A 82 -8.07 -15.34 -19.15
C LEU A 82 -7.74 -16.55 -18.28
N GLU A 83 -8.45 -17.65 -18.46
CA GLU A 83 -8.23 -18.90 -17.72
C GLU A 83 -6.81 -19.44 -17.95
N ASN A 84 -6.30 -19.38 -19.18
CA ASN A 84 -4.93 -19.78 -19.50
C ASN A 84 -3.84 -18.90 -18.86
N ILE A 85 -4.16 -17.64 -18.52
CA ILE A 85 -3.25 -16.77 -17.78
C ILE A 85 -3.35 -17.09 -16.29
N GLU A 86 -4.57 -17.29 -15.78
CA GLU A 86 -4.81 -17.68 -14.38
C GLU A 86 -4.19 -19.03 -14.02
N SER A 87 -4.24 -20.01 -14.93
CA SER A 87 -3.68 -21.35 -14.70
C SER A 87 -2.16 -21.35 -14.54
N LYS A 88 -1.48 -20.29 -15.00
CA LYS A 88 -0.04 -20.06 -14.85
C LYS A 88 0.32 -19.26 -13.59
N ARG A 89 -0.65 -19.02 -12.69
CA ARG A 89 -0.42 -18.26 -11.47
C ARG A 89 0.47 -19.06 -10.53
N GLU A 90 1.71 -18.61 -10.43
CA GLU A 90 2.66 -19.07 -9.42
C GLU A 90 2.41 -18.32 -8.11
N TYR A 91 2.51 -19.04 -6.99
CA TYR A 91 2.43 -18.46 -5.66
C TYR A 91 3.76 -17.77 -5.31
N GLU A 92 3.73 -16.45 -5.18
CA GLU A 92 4.86 -15.68 -4.67
C GLU A 92 4.73 -15.58 -3.14
N LYS A 93 5.65 -16.22 -2.39
CA LYS A 93 5.64 -16.12 -0.93
C LYS A 93 6.10 -14.72 -0.50
N PRO A 94 5.33 -14.01 0.35
CA PRO A 94 5.78 -12.73 0.91
C PRO A 94 7.04 -12.94 1.75
N LYS A 95 8.13 -12.22 1.44
CA LYS A 95 9.41 -12.27 2.17
C LYS A 95 9.74 -10.90 2.77
N GLY A 96 10.22 -10.86 4.02
CA GLY A 96 10.72 -9.65 4.69
C GLY A 96 9.78 -9.04 5.75
N LEU A 97 10.32 -8.07 6.51
CA LEU A 97 9.62 -7.41 7.62
C LEU A 97 8.45 -6.50 7.13
N PHE A 98 8.52 -6.02 5.89
CA PHE A 98 7.51 -5.19 5.22
C PHE A 98 6.71 -5.95 4.15
N ALA A 99 6.72 -7.28 4.18
CA ALA A 99 6.15 -8.09 3.09
C ALA A 99 4.64 -7.86 2.90
N ALA A 100 3.90 -7.52 3.96
CA ALA A 100 2.48 -7.22 3.88
C ALA A 100 2.19 -5.89 3.15
N THR A 101 3.02 -4.86 3.37
CA THR A 101 2.90 -3.56 2.70
C THR A 101 3.37 -3.62 1.25
N ASP A 102 4.46 -4.35 0.98
CA ASP A 102 4.96 -4.54 -0.39
C ASP A 102 3.99 -5.37 -1.23
N ALA A 103 3.37 -6.40 -0.66
CA ALA A 103 2.33 -7.18 -1.33
C ALA A 103 1.12 -6.33 -1.75
N GLN A 104 0.83 -5.23 -1.03
CA GLN A 104 -0.26 -4.34 -1.38
C GLN A 104 0.04 -3.47 -2.61
N TYR A 105 1.32 -3.14 -2.85
CA TYR A 105 1.75 -2.31 -3.97
C TYR A 105 2.26 -3.10 -5.18
N ARG A 106 2.70 -4.35 -4.98
CA ARG A 106 3.15 -5.25 -6.05
C ARG A 106 1.98 -5.67 -6.96
N VAL A 107 2.24 -5.71 -8.26
CA VAL A 107 1.33 -6.30 -9.24
C VAL A 107 1.99 -7.58 -9.72
N SER A 108 1.33 -8.74 -9.57
CA SER A 108 1.85 -10.00 -10.09
C SER A 108 1.95 -9.93 -11.62
N LYS A 109 2.99 -10.54 -12.20
CA LYS A 109 3.14 -10.70 -13.65
C LYS A 109 1.88 -11.31 -14.30
N THR A 110 1.19 -12.20 -13.61
CA THR A 110 -0.07 -12.79 -14.09
C THR A 110 -1.21 -11.77 -14.14
N ASP A 111 -1.30 -10.88 -13.16
CA ASP A 111 -2.31 -9.83 -13.13
C ASP A 111 -2.01 -8.75 -14.17
N GLU A 112 -0.74 -8.42 -14.43
CA GLU A 112 -0.36 -7.54 -15.54
C GLU A 112 -0.77 -8.11 -16.90
N GLN A 113 -0.54 -9.41 -17.11
CA GLN A 113 -0.97 -10.10 -18.33
C GLN A 113 -2.49 -10.08 -18.50
N LYS A 114 -3.25 -10.28 -17.42
CA LYS A 114 -4.72 -10.15 -17.45
C LYS A 114 -5.16 -8.73 -17.76
N ILE A 115 -4.59 -7.73 -17.09
CA ILE A 115 -4.89 -6.32 -17.35
C ILE A 115 -4.63 -5.98 -18.82
N SER A 116 -3.48 -6.43 -19.35
CA SER A 116 -3.11 -6.23 -20.75
C SER A 116 -4.09 -6.91 -21.71
N LEU A 117 -4.46 -8.17 -21.45
CA LEU A 117 -5.46 -8.89 -22.24
C LEU A 117 -6.82 -8.19 -22.19
N ILE A 118 -7.30 -7.81 -21.00
CA ILE A 118 -8.56 -7.09 -20.83
C ILE A 118 -8.53 -5.79 -21.63
N LYS A 119 -7.46 -4.98 -21.55
CA LYS A 119 -7.37 -3.70 -22.28
C LYS A 119 -7.28 -3.88 -23.80
N SER A 120 -6.51 -4.85 -24.27
CA SER A 120 -6.25 -5.08 -25.70
C SER A 120 -7.35 -5.86 -26.42
N PHE A 121 -8.18 -6.62 -25.70
CA PHE A 121 -9.20 -7.47 -26.33
C PHE A 121 -10.21 -6.64 -27.14
N ALA A 122 -10.43 -7.03 -28.39
CA ALA A 122 -11.34 -6.32 -29.28
C ALA A 122 -12.80 -6.54 -28.86
N VAL A 123 -13.52 -5.45 -28.60
CA VAL A 123 -14.96 -5.53 -28.32
C VAL A 123 -15.66 -6.02 -29.60
N PRO A 124 -16.50 -7.07 -29.53
CA PRO A 124 -17.24 -7.57 -30.70
C PRO A 124 -18.13 -6.53 -31.38
N ASN A 125 -18.56 -6.81 -32.61
CA ASN A 125 -19.40 -5.90 -33.40
C ASN A 125 -20.90 -6.27 -33.37
N SER A 126 -21.24 -7.49 -32.94
CA SER A 126 -22.63 -7.92 -32.82
C SER A 126 -23.28 -7.28 -31.59
N LYS A 127 -24.57 -6.95 -31.69
CA LYS A 127 -25.30 -6.36 -30.56
C LYS A 127 -25.41 -7.31 -29.37
N GLU A 128 -25.49 -8.61 -29.67
CA GLU A 128 -25.53 -9.71 -28.71
C GLU A 128 -24.21 -9.84 -27.98
N ASP A 129 -23.14 -9.94 -28.74
CA ASP A 129 -21.80 -10.07 -28.20
C ASP A 129 -21.40 -8.85 -27.35
N MET A 130 -21.85 -7.64 -27.72
CA MET A 130 -21.66 -6.44 -26.90
C MET A 130 -22.43 -6.51 -25.58
N LEU A 131 -23.69 -6.96 -25.58
CA LEU A 131 -24.46 -7.13 -24.35
C LEU A 131 -23.83 -8.20 -23.44
N GLU A 132 -23.47 -9.37 -24.00
CA GLU A 132 -22.80 -10.44 -23.24
C GLU A 132 -21.48 -9.94 -22.63
N PHE A 133 -20.67 -9.23 -23.41
CA PHE A 133 -19.42 -8.68 -22.93
C PHE A 133 -19.63 -7.57 -21.88
N MET A 134 -20.70 -6.78 -21.99
CA MET A 134 -21.08 -5.80 -20.98
C MET A 134 -21.45 -6.47 -19.64
N ILE A 135 -22.23 -7.55 -19.70
CA ILE A 135 -22.61 -8.35 -18.52
C ILE A 135 -21.37 -8.97 -17.89
N LEU A 136 -20.45 -9.52 -18.70
CA LEU A 136 -19.18 -10.06 -18.21
C LEU A 136 -18.34 -8.97 -17.54
N ALA A 137 -18.16 -7.83 -18.19
CA ALA A 137 -17.33 -6.75 -17.67
C ALA A 137 -17.90 -6.18 -16.36
N THR A 138 -19.21 -5.92 -16.31
CA THR A 138 -19.87 -5.37 -15.12
C THR A 138 -19.92 -6.34 -13.95
N SER A 139 -20.08 -7.65 -14.20
CA SER A 139 -20.05 -8.68 -13.16
C SER A 139 -18.65 -8.96 -12.63
N SER A 140 -17.61 -8.76 -13.44
CA SER A 140 -16.20 -8.96 -13.05
C SER A 140 -15.62 -7.81 -12.21
N MET A 141 -16.31 -6.66 -12.12
CA MET A 141 -15.85 -5.51 -11.34
C MET A 141 -16.14 -5.69 -9.84
N ASN A 142 -15.10 -5.61 -9.01
CA ASN A 142 -15.27 -5.58 -7.56
C ASN A 142 -15.54 -4.16 -7.04
N MET A 143 -16.79 -3.84 -6.74
CA MET A 143 -17.17 -2.49 -6.27
C MET A 143 -16.42 -2.05 -5.01
N GLU A 144 -15.95 -2.98 -4.17
CA GLU A 144 -15.21 -2.67 -2.95
C GLU A 144 -13.83 -2.08 -3.21
N ALA A 145 -13.22 -2.36 -4.37
CA ALA A 145 -11.93 -1.79 -4.76
C ALA A 145 -11.96 -0.26 -4.91
N TYR A 146 -13.16 0.33 -5.03
CA TYR A 146 -13.35 1.79 -5.07
C TYR A 146 -13.59 2.41 -3.69
N ASP A 147 -13.73 1.61 -2.63
CA ASP A 147 -13.85 2.13 -1.26
C ASP A 147 -12.47 2.55 -0.75
N SER A 148 -12.22 3.86 -0.68
CA SER A 148 -10.95 4.40 -0.19
C SER A 148 -10.69 4.12 1.30
N ALA A 149 -11.70 3.67 2.04
CA ALA A 149 -11.55 3.28 3.45
C ALA A 149 -11.13 1.79 3.61
N LYS A 150 -11.19 0.99 2.54
CA LYS A 150 -10.76 -0.41 2.55
C LYS A 150 -9.38 -0.55 1.89
N PRO A 151 -8.42 -1.26 2.52
CA PRO A 151 -7.17 -1.59 1.85
C PRO A 151 -7.46 -2.56 0.70
N SER A 152 -7.25 -2.11 -0.53
CA SER A 152 -7.25 -2.93 -1.74
C SER A 152 -5.86 -2.92 -2.34
N THR A 153 -5.49 -4.01 -3.01
CA THR A 153 -4.18 -4.12 -3.66
C THR A 153 -4.12 -3.24 -4.92
N LYS A 154 -2.91 -2.85 -5.32
CA LYS A 154 -2.71 -2.11 -6.57
C LYS A 154 -3.18 -2.92 -7.78
N SER A 155 -2.98 -4.23 -7.78
CA SER A 155 -3.43 -5.12 -8.85
C SER A 155 -4.95 -5.16 -8.96
N GLU A 156 -5.68 -5.26 -7.85
CA GLU A 156 -7.15 -5.24 -7.83
C GLU A 156 -7.71 -3.94 -8.39
N LYS A 157 -7.14 -2.80 -8.00
CA LYS A 157 -7.54 -1.49 -8.54
C LYS A 157 -7.32 -1.41 -10.05
N ALA A 158 -6.13 -1.82 -10.51
CA ALA A 158 -5.78 -1.79 -11.92
C ALA A 158 -6.63 -2.76 -12.78
N LEU A 159 -6.96 -3.94 -12.24
CA LEU A 159 -7.88 -4.90 -12.86
C LEU A 159 -9.29 -4.30 -13.00
N ASN A 160 -9.81 -3.69 -11.93
CA ASN A 160 -11.12 -3.07 -11.95
C ASN A 160 -11.20 -1.90 -12.93
N ASP A 161 -10.17 -1.03 -12.94
CA ASP A 161 -10.08 0.08 -13.90
C ASP A 161 -10.02 -0.43 -15.34
N ALA A 162 -9.35 -1.56 -15.61
CA ALA A 162 -9.33 -2.20 -16.92
C ALA A 162 -10.71 -2.70 -17.36
N TRP A 163 -11.43 -3.38 -16.46
CA TRP A 163 -12.81 -3.82 -16.72
C TRP A 163 -13.75 -2.64 -16.93
N PHE A 164 -13.66 -1.59 -16.10
CA PHE A 164 -14.48 -0.38 -16.25
C PHE A 164 -14.23 0.31 -17.58
N SER A 165 -12.96 0.43 -17.98
CA SER A 165 -12.58 0.97 -19.29
C SER A 165 -13.19 0.15 -20.43
N LYS A 166 -13.29 -1.17 -20.29
CA LYS A 166 -13.93 -2.02 -21.29
C LYS A 166 -15.44 -1.89 -21.32
N ALA A 167 -16.10 -1.84 -20.16
CA ALA A 167 -17.53 -1.56 -20.11
C ALA A 167 -17.86 -0.21 -20.76
N GLN A 168 -17.04 0.82 -20.54
CA GLN A 168 -17.17 2.11 -21.21
C GLN A 168 -16.99 2.00 -22.72
N GLN A 169 -15.99 1.25 -23.20
CA GLN A 169 -15.80 1.02 -24.64
C GLN A 169 -17.01 0.33 -25.27
N VAL A 170 -17.57 -0.69 -24.61
CA VAL A 170 -18.78 -1.39 -25.07
C VAL A 170 -19.96 -0.43 -25.13
N TYR A 171 -20.18 0.37 -24.08
CA TYR A 171 -21.24 1.37 -24.03
C TYR A 171 -21.13 2.39 -25.17
N GLU A 172 -19.95 2.99 -25.36
CA GLU A 172 -19.72 3.98 -26.42
C GLU A 172 -19.90 3.39 -27.82
N LYS A 173 -19.50 2.13 -28.00
CA LYS A 173 -19.70 1.41 -29.25
C LYS A 173 -21.17 1.10 -29.51
N ALA A 174 -21.87 0.57 -28.52
CA ALA A 174 -23.31 0.28 -28.61
C ALA A 174 -24.12 1.55 -28.90
N LYS A 175 -23.76 2.66 -28.23
CA LYS A 175 -24.35 3.98 -28.44
C LYS A 175 -24.20 4.47 -29.88
N ARG A 176 -23.09 4.16 -30.57
CA ARG A 176 -22.88 4.55 -31.98
C ARG A 176 -23.52 3.59 -32.96
N SER A 177 -23.56 2.30 -32.64
CA SER A 177 -24.01 1.25 -33.56
C SER A 177 -25.53 1.08 -33.60
N TYR A 178 -26.24 1.23 -32.46
CA TYR A 178 -27.68 0.96 -32.39
C TYR A 178 -28.38 1.71 -31.26
N SER A 179 -28.18 3.02 -31.15
CA SER A 179 -28.80 3.88 -30.12
C SER A 179 -30.34 3.83 -30.03
N VAL A 180 -31.01 3.39 -31.10
CA VAL A 180 -32.48 3.34 -31.22
C VAL A 180 -33.04 1.95 -30.88
N ASP A 181 -32.19 0.94 -30.73
CA ASP A 181 -32.59 -0.44 -30.42
C ASP A 181 -32.78 -0.61 -28.90
N GLY A 182 -33.81 -1.36 -28.49
CA GLY A 182 -34.08 -1.64 -27.07
C GLY A 182 -32.91 -2.32 -26.35
N THR A 183 -32.09 -3.11 -27.06
CA THR A 183 -30.88 -3.72 -26.49
C THR A 183 -29.87 -2.66 -26.02
N PHE A 184 -29.86 -1.45 -26.60
CA PHE A 184 -29.01 -0.37 -26.09
C PHE A 184 -29.48 0.13 -24.72
N GLU A 185 -30.80 0.15 -24.45
CA GLU A 185 -31.32 0.58 -23.15
C GLU A 185 -30.83 -0.34 -22.02
N GLU A 186 -30.74 -1.65 -22.29
CA GLU A 186 -30.17 -2.62 -21.34
C GLU A 186 -28.69 -2.36 -21.07
N ILE A 187 -27.87 -2.15 -22.12
CA ILE A 187 -26.44 -1.82 -21.99
C ILE A 187 -26.27 -0.50 -21.22
N LYS A 188 -27.09 0.51 -21.52
CA LYS A 188 -27.09 1.80 -20.84
C LYS A 188 -27.44 1.63 -19.36
N PHE A 189 -28.49 0.88 -19.05
CA PHE A 189 -28.89 0.62 -17.67
C PHE A 189 -27.78 -0.06 -16.86
N LEU A 190 -27.12 -1.08 -17.44
CA LEU A 190 -25.98 -1.76 -16.81
C LEU A 190 -24.81 -0.79 -16.56
N TYR A 191 -24.48 0.05 -17.55
CA TYR A 191 -23.41 1.04 -17.43
C TYR A 191 -23.70 2.09 -16.35
N ASP A 192 -24.89 2.71 -16.42
CA ASP A 192 -25.30 3.77 -15.50
C ASP A 192 -25.39 3.24 -14.07
N SER A 193 -25.97 2.05 -13.87
CA SER A 193 -26.06 1.38 -12.57
C SER A 193 -24.68 1.11 -11.96
N CYS A 194 -23.72 0.63 -12.74
CA CYS A 194 -22.35 0.43 -12.25
C CYS A 194 -21.68 1.77 -11.91
N ASN A 195 -21.79 2.77 -12.77
CA ASN A 195 -21.18 4.08 -12.54
C ASN A 195 -21.75 4.76 -11.28
N GLU A 196 -23.06 4.64 -11.04
CA GLU A 196 -23.69 5.15 -9.82
C GLU A 196 -23.19 4.43 -8.56
N LYS A 197 -23.06 3.09 -8.61
CA LYS A 197 -22.48 2.30 -7.51
C LYS A 197 -21.05 2.75 -7.20
N ILE A 198 -20.22 2.93 -8.22
CA ILE A 198 -18.83 3.41 -8.07
C ILE A 198 -18.80 4.78 -7.39
N LYS A 199 -19.62 5.75 -7.85
CA LYS A 199 -19.69 7.09 -7.25
C LYS A 199 -20.13 7.05 -5.79
N LYS A 200 -21.15 6.24 -5.46
CA LYS A 200 -21.64 6.05 -4.09
C LYS A 200 -20.56 5.46 -3.19
N THR A 201 -19.84 4.43 -3.65
CA THR A 201 -18.77 3.79 -2.88
C THR A 201 -17.62 4.75 -2.63
N LYS A 202 -17.15 5.49 -3.65
CA LYS A 202 -16.11 6.52 -3.51
C LYS A 202 -16.49 7.59 -2.48
N LYS A 203 -17.71 8.12 -2.56
CA LYS A 203 -18.19 9.16 -1.62
C LYS A 203 -18.25 8.64 -0.18
N LYS A 204 -18.68 7.40 0.03
CA LYS A 204 -18.72 6.77 1.36
C LYS A 204 -17.31 6.59 1.93
N GLY A 205 -16.35 6.12 1.14
CA GLY A 205 -14.96 5.96 1.57
C GLY A 205 -14.31 7.29 1.96
N ILE A 206 -14.51 8.33 1.15
CA ILE A 206 -14.00 9.68 1.43
C ILE A 206 -14.58 10.22 2.73
N LEU A 207 -15.90 10.08 2.94
CA LEU A 207 -16.55 10.55 4.15
C LEU A 207 -15.99 9.85 5.40
N LYS A 208 -15.77 8.53 5.35
CA LYS A 208 -15.16 7.77 6.44
C LYS A 208 -13.73 8.23 6.73
N ASN A 209 -12.91 8.42 5.70
CA ASN A 209 -11.52 8.86 5.86
C ASN A 209 -11.46 10.28 6.46
N CYS A 210 -12.34 11.19 6.03
CA CYS A 210 -12.44 12.52 6.62
C CYS A 210 -12.82 12.48 8.11
N LEU A 211 -13.73 11.58 8.51
CA LEU A 211 -14.10 11.39 9.92
C LEU A 211 -12.92 10.88 10.76
N ILE A 212 -12.16 9.92 10.24
CA ILE A 212 -10.96 9.39 10.91
C ILE A 212 -9.91 10.48 11.07
N ILE A 213 -9.64 11.25 10.02
CA ILE A 213 -8.68 12.36 10.06
C ILE A 213 -9.13 13.43 11.05
N ALA A 214 -10.42 13.81 11.05
CA ALA A 214 -10.96 14.78 11.98
C ALA A 214 -10.82 14.34 13.45
N LEU A 215 -11.01 13.04 13.74
CA LEU A 215 -10.74 12.50 15.06
C LEU A 215 -9.24 12.65 15.39
N ILE A 216 -8.34 12.10 14.57
CA ILE A 216 -6.89 12.14 14.83
C ILE A 216 -6.38 13.58 15.03
N CYS A 217 -6.76 14.51 14.15
CA CYS A 217 -6.36 15.91 14.26
C CYS A 217 -6.89 16.59 15.54
N GLY A 218 -8.00 16.13 16.10
CA GLY A 218 -8.52 16.61 17.39
C GLY A 218 -7.70 16.16 18.60
N TRP A 219 -7.07 14.98 18.55
CA TRP A 219 -6.25 14.44 19.64
C TRP A 219 -4.82 14.98 19.66
N ILE A 220 -4.26 15.34 18.49
CA ILE A 220 -2.91 15.91 18.36
C ILE A 220 -2.66 17.11 19.28
N PRO A 221 -3.51 18.16 19.34
CA PRO A 221 -3.27 19.30 20.22
C PRO A 221 -3.36 18.93 21.71
N ILE A 222 -4.20 17.97 22.08
CA ILE A 222 -4.35 17.50 23.47
C ILE A 222 -3.07 16.77 23.91
N LEU A 223 -2.52 15.90 23.05
CA LEU A 223 -1.25 15.22 23.31
C LEU A 223 -0.07 16.21 23.36
N TRP A 224 -0.07 17.23 22.50
CA TRP A 224 0.97 18.27 22.48
C TRP A 224 0.95 19.14 23.75
N ILE A 225 -0.24 19.50 24.23
CA ILE A 225 -0.42 20.21 25.51
C ILE A 225 0.04 19.32 26.68
N GLY A 226 -0.29 18.02 26.67
CA GLY A 226 0.17 17.08 27.68
C GLY A 226 1.69 16.98 27.75
N PHE A 227 2.38 16.89 26.60
CA PHE A 227 3.83 16.85 26.51
C PHE A 227 4.48 18.11 27.11
N LEU A 228 3.98 19.30 26.78
CA LEU A 228 4.47 20.57 27.33
C LEU A 228 4.29 20.72 28.85
N LEU A 229 3.32 20.02 29.44
CA LEU A 229 3.09 20.06 30.89
C LEU A 229 4.02 19.11 31.65
N VAL A 230 4.49 18.02 31.04
CA VAL A 230 5.42 17.08 31.68
C VAL A 230 6.79 17.74 31.93
N ASP A 231 7.27 18.58 31.02
CA ASP A 231 8.54 19.31 31.17
C ASP A 231 8.56 20.27 32.37
N LYS A 232 7.39 20.74 32.85
CA LYS A 232 7.29 21.70 33.97
C LYS A 232 7.20 21.06 35.36
N PHE A 233 6.91 19.77 35.47
CA PHE A 233 6.67 19.11 36.77
C PHE A 233 7.86 18.29 37.28
N TYR A 234 8.88 17.99 36.45
CA TYR A 234 9.96 17.09 36.82
C TYR A 234 11.19 17.72 37.52
N SER A 235 11.31 19.06 37.63
CA SER A 235 12.54 19.68 38.17
C SER A 235 12.64 19.93 39.70
N PRO A 236 11.58 20.05 40.53
CA PRO A 236 11.76 20.60 41.89
C PRO A 236 12.14 19.58 42.99
N ILE A 237 12.13 18.27 42.72
CA ILE A 237 12.30 17.24 43.77
C ILE A 237 13.77 16.94 44.11
N ASP A 238 14.68 17.01 43.14
CA ASP A 238 16.09 16.65 43.36
C ASP A 238 16.90 17.76 44.04
N GLU A 239 16.50 19.03 43.88
CA GLU A 239 17.20 20.17 44.51
C GLU A 239 17.02 20.21 46.03
N GLN A 240 15.84 19.84 46.54
CA GLN A 240 15.55 19.85 47.98
C GLN A 240 16.42 18.85 48.75
N LYS A 241 16.64 17.66 48.18
CA LYS A 241 17.47 16.61 48.81
C LYS A 241 18.95 17.02 48.91
N GLU A 242 19.46 17.75 47.92
CA GLU A 242 20.85 18.20 47.94
C GLU A 242 21.09 19.31 48.97
N VAL A 243 20.10 20.19 49.18
CA VAL A 243 20.15 21.20 50.26
C VAL A 243 20.13 20.52 51.64
N GLU A 244 19.24 19.55 51.85
CA GLU A 244 19.16 18.79 53.12
C GLU A 244 20.46 18.04 53.43
N ARG A 245 21.12 17.47 52.41
CA ARG A 245 22.45 16.86 52.57
C ARG A 245 23.48 17.87 53.09
N LEU A 246 23.51 19.08 52.54
CA LEU A 246 24.49 20.10 52.92
C LEU A 246 24.23 20.66 54.33
N GLU A 247 22.96 20.89 54.68
CA GLU A 247 22.56 21.28 56.04
C GLU A 247 23.01 20.25 57.08
N SER A 248 22.89 18.95 56.77
CA SER A 248 23.36 17.88 57.66
C SER A 248 24.88 17.89 57.90
N ILE A 249 25.67 18.30 56.90
CA ILE A 249 27.13 18.42 57.01
C ILE A 249 27.48 19.63 57.88
N VAL A 250 26.74 20.74 57.76
CA VAL A 250 26.91 21.92 58.62
C VAL A 250 26.68 21.58 60.09
N GLU A 251 25.63 20.83 60.41
CA GLU A 251 25.37 20.35 61.77
C GLU A 251 26.53 19.46 62.29
N GLU A 252 27.08 18.60 61.43
CA GLU A 252 28.23 17.77 61.79
C GLU A 252 29.50 18.60 62.08
N ILE A 253 29.71 19.70 61.36
CA ILE A 253 30.83 20.63 61.62
C ILE A 253 30.68 21.26 63.00
N GLU A 254 29.48 21.74 63.35
CA GLU A 254 29.22 22.36 64.66
C GLU A 254 29.50 21.39 65.81
N VAL A 255 29.00 20.15 65.71
CA VAL A 255 29.25 19.11 66.72
C VAL A 255 30.73 18.79 66.87
N ARG A 256 31.48 18.72 65.75
CA ARG A 256 32.92 18.44 65.77
C ARG A 256 33.75 19.60 66.32
N LEU A 257 33.30 20.85 66.12
CA LEU A 257 33.90 22.03 66.73
C LEU A 257 33.74 22.00 68.25
N GLU A 258 32.54 21.68 68.75
CA GLU A 258 32.30 21.55 70.19
C GLU A 258 33.10 20.41 70.84
N ALA A 259 33.32 19.32 70.10
CA ALA A 259 34.14 18.20 70.54
C ALA A 259 35.66 18.48 70.50
N GLY A 260 36.09 19.62 69.95
CA GLY A 260 37.51 19.96 69.76
C GLY A 260 38.19 19.17 68.64
N GLU A 261 37.43 18.53 67.75
CA GLU A 261 37.92 17.75 66.61
C GLU A 261 38.16 18.65 65.38
N TYR A 262 38.95 19.71 65.53
CA TYR A 262 39.10 20.79 64.54
C TYR A 262 39.53 20.31 63.15
N LYS A 263 40.37 19.25 63.08
CA LYS A 263 40.81 18.69 61.79
C LYS A 263 39.66 18.03 61.02
N TYR A 264 38.76 17.34 61.72
CA TYR A 264 37.61 16.68 61.10
C TYR A 264 36.52 17.70 60.75
N ALA A 265 36.32 18.72 61.61
CA ALA A 265 35.46 19.86 61.30
C ALA A 265 35.91 20.57 60.00
N LEU A 266 37.23 20.78 59.82
CA LEU A 266 37.78 21.39 58.61
C LEU A 266 37.56 20.53 57.36
N MET A 267 37.67 19.20 57.48
CA MET A 267 37.43 18.27 56.37
C MET A 267 35.96 18.27 55.94
N ASN A 268 35.03 18.39 56.89
CA ASN A 268 33.61 18.48 56.60
C ASN A 268 33.25 19.84 55.97
N ALA A 269 33.85 20.94 56.47
CA ALA A 269 33.68 22.27 55.89
C ALA A 269 34.18 22.33 54.44
N ASP A 270 35.33 21.71 54.16
CA ASP A 270 35.88 21.59 52.81
C ASP A 270 34.94 20.83 51.84
N GLY A 271 34.17 19.86 52.37
CA GLY A 271 33.21 19.04 51.62
C GLY A 271 31.86 19.70 51.31
N LEU A 272 31.62 20.95 51.73
CA LEU A 272 30.38 21.72 51.46
C LEU A 272 30.31 22.21 50.00
N VAL A 273 30.18 21.27 49.07
CA VAL A 273 30.07 21.54 47.62
C VAL A 273 28.68 21.14 47.13
N TYR A 274 27.97 22.10 46.53
CA TYR A 274 26.65 21.90 45.93
C TYR A 274 26.75 21.17 44.60
N LYS A 275 26.09 20.00 44.49
CA LYS A 275 26.07 19.14 43.30
C LYS A 275 24.69 19.06 42.62
N GLY A 276 23.82 20.05 42.83
CA GLY A 276 22.48 20.08 42.25
C GLY A 276 22.45 20.39 40.74
N SER A 277 21.25 20.54 40.18
CA SER A 277 21.04 20.78 38.74
C SER A 277 21.80 22.01 38.24
N ILE A 278 22.37 21.89 37.03
CA ILE A 278 23.21 22.89 36.32
C ILE A 278 22.52 24.26 36.18
N THR A 279 21.20 24.34 36.34
CA THR A 279 20.41 25.56 36.15
C THR A 279 20.34 26.48 37.38
N ASN A 280 20.76 26.04 38.58
CA ASN A 280 20.59 26.80 39.83
C ASN A 280 21.90 27.44 40.33
N GLU A 281 22.43 28.38 39.54
CA GLU A 281 23.64 29.17 39.84
C GLU A 281 23.57 29.93 41.17
N GLU A 282 22.36 30.29 41.62
CA GLU A 282 22.17 31.00 42.88
C GLU A 282 22.48 30.11 44.09
N GLN A 283 22.03 28.85 44.09
CA GLN A 283 22.33 27.89 45.15
C GLN A 283 23.81 27.53 45.19
N LYS A 284 24.44 27.34 44.03
CA LYS A 284 25.89 27.08 43.94
C LYS A 284 26.72 28.19 44.60
N ARG A 285 26.34 29.46 44.37
CA ARG A 285 27.01 30.62 45.00
C ARG A 285 26.79 30.68 46.50
N LYS A 286 25.57 30.43 46.98
CA LYS A 286 25.24 30.45 48.42
C LYS A 286 26.10 29.46 49.20
N TRP A 287 26.14 28.21 48.75
CA TRP A 287 26.90 27.17 49.42
C TRP A 287 28.42 27.35 49.31
N LYS A 288 28.91 27.97 48.23
CA LYS A 288 30.33 28.35 48.14
C LYS A 288 30.73 29.38 49.22
N ILE A 289 29.90 30.40 49.43
CA ILE A 289 30.13 31.40 50.48
C ILE A 289 30.07 30.75 51.86
N GLU A 290 29.11 29.84 52.07
CA GLU A 290 28.95 29.14 53.34
C GLU A 290 30.12 28.20 53.65
N ARG A 291 30.65 27.49 52.64
CA ARG A 291 31.88 26.72 52.74
C ARG A 291 33.06 27.57 53.19
N GLU A 292 33.29 28.72 52.55
CA GLU A 292 34.38 29.63 52.90
C GLU A 292 34.25 30.15 54.33
N TYR A 293 33.04 30.53 54.74
CA TYR A 293 32.74 30.95 56.11
C TYR A 293 33.07 29.87 57.15
N TRP A 294 32.65 28.63 56.92
CA TRP A 294 32.91 27.53 57.86
C TRP A 294 34.39 27.15 57.94
N ILE A 295 35.12 27.17 56.82
CA ILE A 295 36.57 26.94 56.80
C ILE A 295 37.29 27.99 57.67
N ASP A 296 36.99 29.27 57.46
CA ASP A 296 37.65 30.35 58.18
C ASP A 296 37.31 30.30 59.69
N LYS A 297 36.04 30.03 60.03
CA LYS A 297 35.59 29.86 61.42
C LYS A 297 36.30 28.71 62.13
N VAL A 298 36.43 27.54 61.48
CA VAL A 298 37.11 26.37 62.07
C VAL A 298 38.60 26.68 62.32
N ILE A 299 39.26 27.38 61.40
CA ILE A 299 40.69 27.74 61.54
C ILE A 299 40.91 28.73 62.69
N GLU A 300 40.03 29.74 62.81
CA GLU A 300 40.09 30.72 63.91
C GLU A 300 39.90 30.05 65.28
N GLU A 301 38.88 29.18 65.42
CA GLU A 301 38.61 28.46 66.65
C GLU A 301 39.73 27.45 66.99
N ALA A 302 40.29 26.77 65.98
CA ALA A 302 41.43 25.89 66.18
C ALA A 302 42.66 26.67 66.68
N ALA A 303 42.95 27.83 66.09
CA ALA A 303 44.09 28.66 66.46
C ALA A 303 43.99 29.20 67.89
N GLN A 304 42.78 29.61 68.32
CA GLN A 304 42.52 30.04 69.70
C GLN A 304 42.76 28.91 70.71
N ASN A 305 42.50 27.66 70.32
CA ASN A 305 42.72 26.46 71.13
C ASN A 305 44.11 25.83 70.94
N GLY A 306 45.05 26.54 70.29
CA GLY A 306 46.45 26.13 70.16
C GLY A 306 46.73 25.10 69.04
N VAL A 307 45.77 24.86 68.14
CA VAL A 307 45.90 23.96 66.99
C VAL A 307 46.02 24.80 65.71
N ILE A 308 47.20 24.77 65.08
CA ILE A 308 47.44 25.49 63.82
C ILE A 308 46.95 24.59 62.67
N LEU A 309 45.92 25.02 61.95
CA LEU A 309 45.41 24.38 60.74
C LEU A 309 45.67 25.28 59.54
N GLU A 310 46.10 24.67 58.43
CA GLU A 310 46.28 25.38 57.16
C GLU A 310 44.97 25.38 56.37
N ARG A 311 44.68 26.52 55.73
CA ARG A 311 43.52 26.64 54.83
C ARG A 311 43.67 25.64 53.68
N PRO A 312 42.64 24.82 53.39
CA PRO A 312 42.63 23.97 52.20
C PRO A 312 42.92 24.82 50.95
N LYS A 313 43.76 24.31 50.05
CA LYS A 313 44.04 25.00 48.78
C LYS A 313 42.75 25.11 47.99
N GLU A 314 42.44 26.31 47.48
CA GLU A 314 41.35 26.50 46.53
C GLU A 314 41.65 25.64 45.30
N ILE A 315 40.80 24.65 45.05
CA ILE A 315 40.80 23.93 43.79
C ILE A 315 39.93 24.79 42.86
N ASP A 316 40.55 25.41 41.86
CA ASP A 316 39.85 26.11 40.79
C ASP A 316 38.83 25.14 40.17
N GLU A 317 37.54 25.47 40.25
CA GLU A 317 36.42 24.66 39.73
C GLU A 317 36.34 24.62 38.18
N ASP A 318 37.42 24.97 37.48
CA ASP A 318 37.55 24.82 36.03
C ASP A 318 38.33 23.54 35.65
N VAL A 319 38.70 22.70 36.62
CA VAL A 319 39.23 21.36 36.35
C VAL A 319 38.12 20.34 36.55
N GLU A 320 37.64 19.78 35.44
CA GLU A 320 36.88 18.53 35.40
C GLU A 320 37.62 17.48 36.22
N VAL A 321 37.15 17.25 37.45
CA VAL A 321 37.49 16.02 38.18
C VAL A 321 36.59 14.96 37.59
N ASP A 322 37.11 14.28 36.57
CA ASP A 322 36.72 12.94 36.22
C ASP A 322 36.98 12.04 37.44
N THR A 323 36.05 12.03 38.40
CA THR A 323 35.85 10.82 39.19
C THR A 323 35.24 9.81 38.25
N GLU A 324 36.14 9.02 37.65
CA GLU A 324 35.84 7.76 37.00
C GLU A 324 34.80 6.97 37.83
N SER A 325 33.55 7.07 37.40
CA SER A 325 32.75 5.88 37.16
C SER A 325 32.70 5.63 35.64
N GLN A 326 33.89 5.67 35.03
CA GLN A 326 34.15 5.05 33.74
C GLN A 326 34.06 3.53 33.93
N GLY A 327 32.87 3.00 33.69
CA GLY A 327 32.64 1.55 33.65
C GLY A 327 31.35 1.13 32.96
N PHE A 328 30.51 2.06 32.49
CA PHE A 328 29.23 1.67 31.90
C PHE A 328 28.74 2.54 30.73
N SER A 329 28.96 3.86 30.74
CA SER A 329 28.35 4.76 29.73
C SER A 329 29.15 4.93 28.43
N GLU A 330 30.48 4.78 28.45
CA GLU A 330 31.30 4.81 27.23
C GLU A 330 31.26 3.49 26.44
N GLY A 331 31.07 2.36 27.13
CA GLY A 331 30.80 1.06 26.49
C GLY A 331 29.44 1.03 25.77
N VAL A 332 28.45 1.76 26.26
CA VAL A 332 27.12 1.85 25.65
C VAL A 332 27.10 2.81 24.47
N LYS A 333 27.82 3.95 24.51
CA LYS A 333 27.91 4.85 23.35
C LYS A 333 28.80 4.31 22.21
N LYS A 334 29.90 3.60 22.53
CA LYS A 334 30.64 2.84 21.50
C LYS A 334 29.87 1.62 21.02
N GLY A 335 29.12 0.94 21.90
CA GLY A 335 28.27 -0.20 21.54
C GLY A 335 27.07 0.18 20.68
N ILE A 336 26.45 1.34 20.86
CA ILE A 336 25.31 1.77 20.01
C ILE A 336 25.78 2.20 18.61
N ASN A 337 26.95 2.80 18.50
CA ASN A 337 27.51 3.20 17.19
C ASN A 337 28.22 2.04 16.47
N SER A 338 28.80 1.06 17.17
CA SER A 338 29.36 -0.16 16.54
C SER A 338 28.30 -1.21 16.24
N SER A 339 27.27 -1.35 17.09
CA SER A 339 26.14 -2.25 16.81
C SER A 339 25.22 -1.70 15.73
N GLY A 340 25.20 -0.40 15.41
CA GLY A 340 24.40 0.12 14.29
C GLY A 340 24.87 -0.41 12.93
N GLU A 341 26.19 -0.55 12.74
CA GLU A 341 26.80 -1.07 11.50
C GLU A 341 26.84 -2.60 11.50
N GLU A 342 27.17 -3.25 12.63
CA GLU A 342 27.08 -4.73 12.76
C GLU A 342 25.64 -5.25 12.67
N ILE A 343 24.62 -4.51 13.14
CA ILE A 343 23.22 -4.93 12.99
C ILE A 343 22.77 -4.79 11.54
N HIS A 344 23.27 -3.80 10.79
CA HIS A 344 22.98 -3.68 9.36
C HIS A 344 23.61 -4.83 8.55
N GLU A 345 24.87 -5.17 8.81
CA GLU A 345 25.54 -6.33 8.17
C GLU A 345 24.91 -7.65 8.60
N ASN A 346 24.61 -7.86 9.89
CA ASN A 346 23.95 -9.07 10.37
C ASN A 346 22.50 -9.20 9.84
N ILE A 347 21.78 -8.09 9.62
CA ILE A 347 20.45 -8.11 8.99
C ILE A 347 20.57 -8.43 7.50
N GLU A 348 21.56 -7.91 6.80
CA GLU A 348 21.80 -8.24 5.39
C GLU A 348 22.29 -9.68 5.20
N GLU A 349 23.20 -10.17 6.04
CA GLU A 349 23.69 -11.56 6.08
C GLU A 349 22.57 -12.53 6.46
N PHE A 350 21.75 -12.21 7.47
CA PHE A 350 20.56 -12.98 7.83
C PHE A 350 19.53 -13.00 6.69
N ASN A 351 19.35 -11.88 5.98
CA ASN A 351 18.48 -11.81 4.81
C ASN A 351 19.02 -12.61 3.62
N GLN A 352 20.35 -12.68 3.42
CA GLN A 352 20.97 -13.54 2.40
C GLN A 352 20.81 -15.03 2.73
N ILE A 353 21.05 -15.43 3.99
CA ILE A 353 20.88 -16.81 4.48
C ILE A 353 19.41 -17.26 4.34
N MET A 354 18.46 -16.38 4.68
CA MET A 354 17.02 -16.67 4.56
C MET A 354 16.51 -16.65 3.11
N ASN A 355 17.21 -15.95 2.19
CA ASN A 355 16.87 -15.91 0.77
C ASN A 355 17.49 -17.06 -0.05
N GLY A 356 18.40 -17.85 0.53
CA GLY A 356 18.92 -19.07 -0.08
C GLY A 356 20.00 -18.86 -1.14
N GLU A 357 20.66 -17.70 -1.16
CA GLU A 357 21.84 -17.47 -1.99
C GLU A 357 23.10 -17.77 -1.17
N LYS A 358 23.50 -19.03 -1.10
CA LYS A 358 24.92 -19.35 -0.89
C LYS A 358 25.59 -19.31 -2.26
N THR A 359 26.36 -18.26 -2.51
CA THR A 359 27.40 -18.27 -3.53
C THR A 359 28.42 -19.35 -3.16
N SER A 360 28.50 -20.35 -4.03
CA SER A 360 29.63 -21.26 -4.10
C SER A 360 30.81 -20.50 -4.71
N GLU A 361 31.80 -20.13 -3.90
CA GLU A 361 33.16 -19.81 -4.36
C GLU A 361 34.06 -20.83 -3.67
N ALA A 362 34.41 -21.93 -4.35
CA ALA A 362 35.58 -22.05 -5.22
C ALA A 362 36.90 -21.85 -4.46
N ASN A 363 37.36 -22.91 -3.78
CA ASN A 363 38.78 -23.11 -3.52
C ASN A 363 39.36 -23.96 -4.66
N GLU A 364 39.79 -23.28 -5.72
CA GLU A 364 40.87 -23.76 -6.57
C GLU A 364 42.17 -23.15 -6.02
N THR A 365 42.99 -23.97 -5.40
CA THR A 365 44.43 -23.73 -5.29
C THR A 365 45.12 -25.01 -5.72
N ASP A 366 45.54 -25.00 -6.98
CA ASP A 366 46.75 -25.69 -7.44
C ASP A 366 47.91 -25.21 -6.57
N GLU A 367 48.60 -26.14 -5.90
CA GLU A 367 50.04 -26.02 -5.68
C GLU A 367 50.69 -27.42 -5.82
N SER A 368 51.70 -27.39 -6.66
CA SER A 368 52.56 -28.46 -7.13
C SER A 368 53.56 -28.95 -6.08
N GLU A 369 54.14 -30.11 -6.40
CA GLU A 369 55.43 -30.66 -5.96
C GLU A 369 55.47 -31.61 -4.75
N GLY A 370 55.92 -32.84 -5.01
CA GLY A 370 56.88 -33.51 -4.12
C GLY A 370 56.62 -34.98 -3.78
N GLN A 371 57.29 -35.85 -4.57
CA GLN A 371 57.68 -37.27 -4.33
C GLN A 371 56.70 -38.39 -4.65
#